data_AF-A0A358AQZ2-F1
#
_entry.id   AF-A0A358AQZ2-F1
#
_cell.length_a   1.000
_cell.length_b   1.000
_cell.length_c   1.000
_cell.angle_alpha   90.00
_cell.angle_beta   90.00
_cell.angle_gamma   90.00
#
_symmetry.space_group_name_H-M   'P 1'
#
loop_
_entity.id
_entity.type
_entity.pdbx_description
1 polymer ?
#
loop_
_entity_poly.entity_id
_entity_poly.type
_entity_poly.pdbx_seq_one_letter_code
_entity_poly.pdbx_strand_id
1 'polypeptide(L)'
;MDVTALFNLSYGLYIIGTKYGDRKAGCVVNTVTQSTSKPVTLTVCVNRDNYTNACMKQCREFTVSILSEKAKESTFGVFGFSCSKDRDKFAEVSSALTSSGLPYVTEGVTGYLECKIINFIDNFTHTVFIAEVVDAENLMKEPPMTYAYYHNVVKGKTPQKASSYAGDDAEYGAAYTCSVCGYEYAGTKEAFTGLPNDYVCPICQAPKSKFVSASTAI
;
A
#
# COMPACT_ATOMS: atom_id res chain seq x y z
N MET A 1 4.89 -8.27 -22.42
CA MET A 1 5.47 -8.40 -21.06
C MET A 1 4.35 -8.86 -20.16
N ASP A 2 4.57 -9.92 -19.37
CA ASP A 2 3.59 -10.34 -18.37
C ASP A 2 3.66 -9.39 -17.16
N VAL A 3 2.68 -8.50 -17.05
CA VAL A 3 2.64 -7.49 -15.99
C VAL A 3 2.17 -8.06 -14.65
N THR A 4 1.58 -9.26 -14.64
CA THR A 4 1.08 -9.90 -13.41
C THR A 4 2.20 -10.30 -12.47
N ALA A 5 3.42 -10.48 -13.00
CA ALA A 5 4.62 -10.73 -12.19
C ALA A 5 4.87 -9.66 -11.11
N LEU A 6 4.41 -8.42 -11.34
CA LEU A 6 4.51 -7.33 -10.36
C LEU A 6 3.67 -7.56 -9.10
N PHE A 7 2.62 -8.39 -9.16
CA PHE A 7 1.78 -8.72 -8.00
C PHE A 7 2.50 -9.62 -6.99
N ASN A 8 3.63 -10.23 -7.38
CA ASN A 8 4.49 -10.99 -6.46
C ASN A 8 5.41 -10.10 -5.61
N LEU A 9 5.49 -8.80 -5.91
CA LEU A 9 6.24 -7.86 -5.07
C LEU A 9 5.51 -7.64 -3.74
N SER A 10 6.24 -7.79 -2.64
CA SER A 10 5.70 -7.61 -1.29
C SER A 10 5.79 -6.17 -0.85
N TYR A 11 4.71 -5.67 -0.24
CA TYR A 11 4.63 -4.32 0.30
C TYR A 11 3.90 -4.34 1.65
N GLY A 12 4.21 -3.37 2.50
CA GLY A 12 3.31 -3.01 3.60
C GLY A 12 2.20 -2.08 3.12
N LEU A 13 1.42 -1.56 4.08
CA LEU A 13 0.45 -0.49 3.83
C LEU A 13 0.62 0.62 4.87
N TYR A 14 0.64 1.85 4.39
CA TYR A 14 1.04 3.01 5.18
C TYR A 14 0.13 4.20 4.91
N ILE A 15 0.01 5.09 5.88
CA ILE A 15 -0.54 6.45 5.67
C ILE A 15 0.61 7.44 5.72
N ILE A 16 0.72 8.25 4.67
CA ILE A 16 1.59 9.42 4.68
C ILE A 16 0.82 10.58 5.28
N GLY A 17 1.40 11.25 6.27
CA GLY A 17 0.89 12.50 6.84
C GLY A 17 1.86 13.64 6.63
N THR A 18 1.36 14.83 6.29
CA THR A 18 2.18 16.03 6.10
C THR A 18 1.36 17.28 6.40
N LYS A 19 2.00 18.44 6.48
CA LYS A 19 1.35 19.70 6.76
C LYS A 19 1.96 20.83 5.94
N TYR A 20 1.13 21.62 5.28
CA TYR A 20 1.54 22.85 4.60
C TYR A 20 0.73 24.02 5.15
N GLY A 21 1.41 24.96 5.83
CA GLY A 21 0.75 25.95 6.68
C GLY A 21 -0.02 25.25 7.81
N ASP A 22 -1.31 25.57 7.94
CA ASP A 22 -2.21 24.92 8.91
C ASP A 22 -2.93 23.70 8.33
N ARG A 23 -2.78 23.43 7.02
CA ARG A 23 -3.53 22.37 6.34
C ARG A 23 -2.79 21.05 6.42
N LYS A 24 -3.43 20.06 7.04
CA LYS A 24 -2.99 18.66 7.07
C LYS A 24 -3.33 17.99 5.74
N ALA A 25 -2.40 17.19 5.22
CA ALA A 25 -2.63 16.38 4.03
C ALA A 25 -2.11 14.96 4.25
N GLY A 26 -2.76 13.99 3.62
CA GLY A 26 -2.34 12.61 3.72
C GLY A 26 -2.97 11.69 2.69
N CYS A 27 -2.30 10.58 2.44
CA CYS A 27 -2.79 9.54 1.53
C CYS A 27 -2.25 8.17 1.93
N VAL A 28 -3.00 7.13 1.54
CA VAL A 28 -2.52 5.76 1.66
C VAL A 28 -1.46 5.48 0.59
N VAL A 29 -0.40 4.78 0.97
CA VAL A 29 0.71 4.37 0.10
C VAL A 29 1.15 2.97 0.52
N ASN A 30 1.47 2.11 -0.44
CA ASN A 30 2.12 0.81 -0.19
C ASN A 30 3.62 0.83 -0.54
N THR A 31 4.05 1.68 -1.48
CA THR A 31 5.45 1.82 -1.89
C THR A 31 6.25 2.69 -0.92
N VAL A 32 6.57 2.12 0.24
CA VAL A 32 7.56 2.64 1.20
C VAL A 32 8.61 1.57 1.44
N THR A 33 9.89 1.93 1.43
CA THR A 33 10.99 0.97 1.69
C THR A 33 12.17 1.67 2.31
N GLN A 34 12.79 1.07 3.32
CA GLN A 34 14.06 1.56 3.88
C GLN A 34 15.17 1.45 2.83
N SER A 35 15.94 2.51 2.64
CA SER A 35 17.00 2.59 1.63
C SER A 35 18.41 2.46 2.24
N THR A 36 18.64 3.03 3.43
CA THR A 36 19.95 2.95 4.12
C THR A 36 19.79 2.81 5.63
N SER A 37 20.85 2.37 6.31
CA SER A 37 20.91 2.26 7.77
C SER A 37 21.77 3.34 8.46
N LYS A 38 22.68 4.01 7.73
CA LYS A 38 23.50 5.11 8.25
C LYS A 38 23.72 6.21 7.18
N PRO A 39 23.03 7.37 7.27
CA PRO A 39 21.86 7.62 8.13
C PRO A 39 20.70 6.68 7.78
N VAL A 40 19.69 6.58 8.66
CA VAL A 40 18.48 5.80 8.36
C VAL A 40 17.66 6.58 7.34
N THR A 41 17.48 6.03 6.14
CA THR A 41 16.67 6.67 5.09
C THR A 41 15.63 5.72 4.53
N LEU A 42 14.57 6.27 3.97
CA LEU A 42 13.56 5.55 3.22
C LEU A 42 13.22 6.24 1.90
N THR A 43 12.67 5.45 0.99
CA THR A 43 12.01 5.92 -0.22
C THR A 43 10.51 5.78 -0.10
N VAL A 44 9.77 6.78 -0.57
CA VAL A 44 8.31 6.72 -0.75
C VAL A 44 7.92 7.21 -2.14
N CYS A 45 7.06 6.46 -2.82
CA CYS A 45 6.54 6.84 -4.13
C CYS A 45 5.10 7.36 -4.00
N VAL A 46 4.86 8.61 -4.42
CA VAL A 46 3.52 9.23 -4.34
C VAL A 46 3.17 9.81 -5.70
N ASN A 47 1.96 9.51 -6.19
CA ASN A 47 1.46 10.04 -7.45
C ASN A 47 1.48 11.58 -7.44
N ARG A 48 1.97 12.19 -8.53
CA ARG A 48 2.17 13.65 -8.64
C ARG A 48 0.88 14.45 -8.59
N ASP A 49 -0.26 13.83 -8.95
CA ASP A 49 -1.58 14.45 -8.92
C ASP A 49 -2.24 14.32 -7.55
N ASN A 50 -1.58 13.70 -6.57
CA ASN A 50 -2.03 13.67 -5.19
C ASN A 50 -1.68 15.00 -4.50
N TYR A 51 -2.66 15.65 -3.87
CA TYR A 51 -2.41 16.90 -3.13
C TYR A 51 -1.36 16.72 -2.04
N THR A 52 -1.27 15.54 -1.42
CA THR A 52 -0.22 15.20 -0.46
C THR A 52 1.18 15.29 -1.07
N ASN A 53 1.38 14.88 -2.33
CA ASN A 53 2.67 15.03 -3.03
C ASN A 53 3.07 16.50 -3.15
N ALA A 54 2.13 17.35 -3.58
CA ALA A 54 2.38 18.80 -3.68
C ALA A 54 2.77 19.40 -2.32
N CYS A 55 2.06 19.04 -1.24
CA CYS A 55 2.41 19.46 0.12
C CYS A 55 3.81 18.99 0.53
N MET A 56 4.15 17.70 0.30
CA MET A 56 5.47 17.13 0.61
C MET A 56 6.61 17.87 -0.11
N LYS A 57 6.43 18.21 -1.39
CA LYS A 57 7.44 18.99 -2.14
C LYS A 57 7.69 20.36 -1.51
N GLN A 58 6.67 21.00 -0.94
CA GLN A 58 6.76 22.33 -0.34
C GLN A 58 7.34 22.31 1.08
N CYS A 59 6.78 21.49 1.97
CA CYS A 59 7.17 21.48 3.39
C CYS A 59 8.42 20.63 3.67
N ARG A 60 8.76 19.69 2.79
CA ARG A 60 9.93 18.79 2.92
C ARG A 60 9.91 17.89 4.16
N GLU A 61 8.75 17.71 4.78
CA GLU A 61 8.59 16.89 5.98
C GLU A 61 7.30 16.07 5.92
N PHE A 62 7.34 14.83 6.42
CA PHE A 62 6.17 13.96 6.48
C PHE A 62 6.33 12.89 7.56
N THR A 63 5.21 12.25 7.90
CA THR A 63 5.15 11.07 8.74
C THR A 63 4.75 9.86 7.92
N VAL A 64 5.16 8.68 8.39
CA VAL A 64 4.69 7.39 7.89
C VAL A 64 4.02 6.66 9.04
N SER A 65 2.70 6.51 9.01
CA SER A 65 1.97 5.63 9.92
C SER A 65 1.92 4.22 9.34
N ILE A 66 2.46 3.24 10.05
CA ILE A 66 2.51 1.84 9.63
C ILE A 66 1.21 1.17 10.05
N LEU A 67 0.33 0.85 9.09
CA LEU A 67 -0.97 0.27 9.40
C LEU A 67 -0.81 -1.15 9.96
N SER A 68 -1.67 -1.53 10.89
CA SER A 68 -1.79 -2.91 11.37
C SER A 68 -2.94 -3.62 10.68
N GLU A 69 -3.00 -4.95 10.80
CA GLU A 69 -4.14 -5.75 10.32
C GLU A 69 -5.49 -5.36 10.96
N LYS A 70 -5.46 -4.62 12.09
CA LYS A 70 -6.66 -4.07 12.76
C LYS A 70 -7.07 -2.67 12.27
N ALA A 71 -6.41 -2.14 11.23
CA ALA A 71 -6.78 -0.86 10.63
C ALA A 71 -8.23 -0.90 10.11
N LYS A 72 -9.02 0.11 10.49
CA LYS A 72 -10.43 0.23 10.09
C LYS A 72 -10.55 0.52 8.60
N GLU A 73 -11.59 -0.03 7.97
CA GLU A 73 -11.91 0.24 6.56
C GLU A 73 -12.08 1.73 6.26
N SER A 74 -12.66 2.48 7.19
CA SER A 74 -12.84 3.93 7.10
C SER A 74 -11.52 4.67 6.90
N THR A 75 -10.42 4.18 7.48
CA THR A 75 -9.09 4.76 7.29
C THR A 75 -8.66 4.65 5.82
N PHE A 76 -8.79 3.49 5.20
CA PHE A 76 -8.46 3.33 3.77
C PHE A 76 -9.40 4.15 2.89
N GLY A 77 -10.70 4.17 3.22
CA GLY A 77 -11.72 4.95 2.54
C GLY A 77 -11.35 6.43 2.46
N VAL A 78 -11.07 7.03 3.61
CA VAL A 78 -10.75 8.46 3.73
C VAL A 78 -9.41 8.78 3.05
N PHE A 79 -8.34 8.02 3.31
CA PHE A 79 -7.02 8.35 2.78
C PHE A 79 -6.79 7.93 1.33
N GLY A 80 -7.51 6.92 0.84
CA GLY A 80 -7.39 6.40 -0.52
C GLY A 80 -8.31 7.03 -1.54
N PHE A 81 -9.53 7.43 -1.16
CA PHE A 81 -10.58 7.81 -2.12
C PHE A 81 -11.09 9.24 -1.94
N SER A 82 -10.36 10.09 -1.21
CA SER A 82 -10.67 11.51 -1.10
C SER A 82 -9.43 12.39 -1.22
N CYS A 83 -9.61 13.70 -1.41
CA CYS A 83 -8.54 14.66 -1.60
C CYS A 83 -8.38 15.57 -0.36
N SER A 84 -7.15 15.68 0.15
CA SER A 84 -6.86 16.57 1.30
C SER A 84 -6.97 18.07 0.99
N LYS A 85 -7.15 18.43 -0.29
CA LYS A 85 -7.45 19.82 -0.67
C LYS A 85 -8.87 20.22 -0.24
N ASP A 86 -9.78 19.26 -0.23
CA ASP A 86 -11.23 19.50 -0.12
C ASP A 86 -11.82 18.91 1.18
N ARG A 87 -11.02 18.12 1.91
CA ARG A 87 -11.45 17.38 3.11
C ARG A 87 -10.34 17.30 4.15
N ASP A 88 -10.64 17.64 5.40
CA ASP A 88 -9.72 17.42 6.52
C ASP A 88 -9.81 15.96 6.98
N LYS A 89 -9.05 15.11 6.31
CA LYS A 89 -9.00 13.66 6.56
C LYS A 89 -8.62 13.32 7.99
N PHE A 90 -7.77 14.12 8.63
CA PHE A 90 -7.27 13.83 9.98
C PHE A 90 -8.27 14.20 11.08
N ALA A 91 -9.29 15.01 10.77
CA ALA A 91 -10.41 15.28 11.68
C ALA A 91 -11.38 14.10 11.80
N GLU A 92 -11.33 13.15 10.86
CA GLU A 92 -12.28 12.03 10.74
C GLU A 92 -11.71 10.69 11.21
N VAL A 93 -10.45 10.69 11.62
CA VAL A 93 -9.76 9.51 12.14
C VAL A 93 -9.05 9.85 13.44
N SER A 94 -8.80 8.83 14.26
CA SER A 94 -7.94 8.95 15.43
C SER A 94 -6.52 9.34 14.97
N SER A 95 -6.12 10.57 15.27
CA SER A 95 -4.85 11.14 14.88
C SER A 95 -4.23 11.98 15.99
N ALA A 96 -2.92 12.17 15.90
CA ALA A 96 -2.16 13.03 16.78
C ALA A 96 -1.14 13.84 15.97
N LEU A 97 -0.43 14.73 16.66
CA LEU A 97 0.69 15.49 16.11
C LEU A 97 1.98 15.01 16.75
N THR A 98 3.04 14.90 15.95
CA THR A 98 4.40 14.73 16.48
C THR A 98 4.86 16.00 17.20
N SER A 99 6.02 15.94 17.86
CA SER A 99 6.60 17.10 18.54
C SER A 99 6.89 18.28 17.59
N SER A 100 7.15 18.01 16.31
CA SER A 100 7.31 19.02 15.24
C SER A 100 5.99 19.48 14.63
N GLY A 101 4.86 18.90 15.06
CA GLY A 101 3.52 19.30 14.63
C GLY A 101 3.07 18.69 13.30
N LEU A 102 3.64 17.55 12.90
CA LEU A 102 3.19 16.78 11.74
C LEU A 102 2.09 15.78 12.13
N PRO A 103 1.04 15.61 11.32
CA PRO A 103 -0.05 14.70 11.65
C PRO A 103 0.32 13.24 11.41
N TYR A 104 -0.15 12.33 12.26
CA TYR A 104 -0.07 10.88 12.05
C TYR A 104 -1.32 10.18 12.60
N VAL A 105 -1.65 9.01 12.05
CA VAL A 105 -2.78 8.18 12.51
C VAL A 105 -2.34 7.37 13.73
N THR A 106 -3.19 7.27 14.76
CA THR A 106 -2.89 6.60 16.03
C THR A 106 -3.67 5.30 16.25
N GLU A 107 -4.82 5.14 15.60
CA GLU A 107 -5.62 3.92 15.68
C GLU A 107 -5.34 2.98 14.50
N GLY A 108 -5.21 1.67 14.78
CA GLY A 108 -4.95 0.67 13.75
C GLY A 108 -3.55 0.78 13.12
N VAL A 109 -2.56 1.21 13.88
CA VAL A 109 -1.16 1.35 13.45
C VAL A 109 -0.20 0.62 14.39
N THR A 110 0.88 0.05 13.86
CA THR A 110 1.92 -0.60 14.67
C THR A 110 2.96 0.39 15.19
N GLY A 111 3.18 1.48 14.44
CA GLY A 111 4.12 2.54 14.78
C GLY A 111 4.08 3.68 13.78
N TYR A 112 4.88 4.72 14.02
CA TYR A 112 5.09 5.80 13.05
C TYR A 112 6.57 6.18 12.92
N LEU A 113 6.88 6.83 11.80
CA LEU A 113 8.16 7.45 11.52
C LEU A 113 7.94 8.93 11.21
N GLU A 114 8.84 9.80 11.65
CA GLU A 114 8.94 11.19 11.19
C GLU A 114 10.14 11.32 10.25
N CYS A 115 9.94 11.99 9.11
CA CYS A 115 10.87 11.98 8.00
C CYS A 115 11.12 13.40 7.45
N LYS A 116 12.38 13.70 7.13
CA LYS A 116 12.80 14.90 6.39
C LYS A 116 13.24 14.53 4.98
N ILE A 117 12.64 15.17 3.98
CA ILE A 117 12.93 14.93 2.57
C ILE A 117 14.29 15.54 2.23
N ILE A 118 15.26 14.67 1.91
CA ILE A 118 16.60 15.08 1.49
C ILE A 118 16.69 15.23 -0.03
N ASN A 119 15.90 14.47 -0.79
CA ASN A 119 15.84 14.57 -2.25
C ASN A 119 14.50 14.06 -2.79
N PHE A 120 14.15 14.41 -4.03
CA PHE A 120 13.08 13.74 -4.76
C PHE A 120 13.37 13.72 -6.26
N ILE A 121 12.81 12.72 -6.94
CA ILE A 121 13.00 12.49 -8.37
C ILE A 121 11.62 12.33 -9.00
N ASP A 122 11.33 13.08 -10.07
CA ASP A 122 10.13 12.86 -10.86
C ASP A 122 10.28 11.56 -11.68
N ASN A 123 9.30 10.68 -11.54
CA ASN A 123 9.29 9.34 -12.11
C ASN A 123 7.94 9.10 -12.82
N PHE A 124 7.82 9.66 -14.02
CA PHE A 124 6.61 9.64 -14.84
C PHE A 124 5.37 10.18 -14.09
N THR A 125 4.47 9.29 -13.66
CA THR A 125 3.22 9.64 -12.96
C THR A 125 3.42 9.86 -11.45
N HIS A 126 4.58 9.49 -10.92
CA HIS A 126 4.90 9.56 -9.49
C HIS A 126 6.11 10.44 -9.24
N THR A 127 6.27 10.85 -7.99
CA THR A 127 7.53 11.37 -7.46
C THR A 127 8.06 10.35 -6.45
N VAL A 128 9.34 10.00 -6.58
CA VAL A 128 10.08 9.23 -5.58
C VAL A 128 10.71 10.22 -4.62
N PHE A 129 10.29 10.21 -3.36
CA PHE A 129 10.91 10.99 -2.30
C PHE A 129 11.92 10.13 -1.55
N ILE A 130 13.09 10.70 -1.29
CA ILE A 130 14.14 10.11 -0.45
C ILE A 130 14.19 10.94 0.83
N ALA A 131 14.07 10.28 1.97
CA ALA A 131 13.94 10.97 3.24
C ALA A 131 14.76 10.31 4.35
N GLU A 132 15.36 11.14 5.19
CA GLU A 132 15.98 10.72 6.44
C GLU A 132 14.91 10.56 7.52
N VAL A 133 14.98 9.45 8.26
CA VAL A 133 14.11 9.21 9.43
C VAL A 133 14.72 9.93 10.62
N VAL A 134 13.99 10.91 11.16
CA VAL A 134 14.47 11.76 12.26
C VAL A 134 13.86 11.41 13.61
N ASP A 135 12.70 10.72 13.61
CA ASP A 135 12.08 10.17 14.81
C ASP A 135 11.26 8.91 14.45
N ALA A 136 11.04 8.03 15.42
CA ALA A 136 10.27 6.80 15.24
C ALA A 136 9.75 6.25 16.57
N GLU A 137 8.51 5.75 16.56
CA GLU A 137 7.90 5.14 17.74
C GLU A 137 7.09 3.89 17.39
N ASN A 138 7.24 2.84 18.20
CA ASN A 138 6.35 1.67 18.17
C ASN A 138 5.17 1.92 19.11
N LEU A 139 3.96 1.82 18.58
CA LEU A 139 2.72 2.14 19.32
C LEU A 139 1.99 0.89 19.78
N MET A 140 1.94 -0.16 18.96
CA MET A 140 1.20 -1.40 19.24
C MET A 140 1.96 -2.63 18.77
N LYS A 141 1.67 -3.78 19.38
CA LYS A 141 2.29 -5.08 19.05
C LYS A 141 1.46 -5.92 18.06
N GLU A 142 0.56 -5.29 17.32
CA GLU A 142 -0.26 -5.97 16.31
C GLU A 142 0.58 -6.27 15.06
N PRO A 143 0.25 -7.31 14.26
CA PRO A 143 0.91 -7.54 12.98
C PRO A 143 0.72 -6.35 12.02
N PRO A 144 1.78 -5.92 11.30
CA PRO A 144 1.66 -4.88 10.29
C PRO A 144 0.85 -5.38 9.09
N MET A 145 0.04 -4.50 8.52
CA MET A 145 -0.72 -4.76 7.31
C MET A 145 0.23 -4.96 6.13
N THR A 146 0.09 -6.08 5.42
CA THR A 146 0.71 -6.27 4.11
C THR A 146 -0.28 -5.93 3.01
N TYR A 147 0.22 -5.51 1.85
CA TYR A 147 -0.62 -5.26 0.68
C TYR A 147 -1.30 -6.54 0.17
N ALA A 148 -0.65 -7.70 0.35
CA ALA A 148 -1.26 -9.00 0.07
C ALA A 148 -2.44 -9.28 1.02
N TYR A 149 -2.30 -9.03 2.32
CA TYR A 149 -3.39 -9.17 3.29
C TYR A 149 -4.54 -8.21 2.98
N TYR A 150 -4.23 -6.96 2.64
CA TYR A 150 -5.23 -5.96 2.26
C TYR A 150 -6.14 -6.43 1.11
N HIS A 151 -5.57 -7.08 0.09
CA HIS A 151 -6.34 -7.63 -1.02
C HIS A 151 -7.03 -8.95 -0.68
N ASN A 152 -6.32 -9.86 -0.02
CA ASN A 152 -6.81 -11.23 0.18
C ASN A 152 -7.84 -11.33 1.30
N VAL A 153 -7.69 -10.53 2.36
CA VAL A 153 -8.51 -10.60 3.58
C VAL A 153 -9.44 -9.39 3.70
N VAL A 154 -8.90 -8.18 3.60
CA VAL A 154 -9.70 -6.94 3.73
C VAL A 154 -10.56 -6.67 2.48
N LYS A 155 -10.25 -7.33 1.34
CA LYS A 155 -10.93 -7.12 0.05
C LYS A 155 -10.92 -5.65 -0.39
N GLY A 156 -9.88 -4.93 0.00
CA GLY A 156 -9.78 -3.50 -0.24
C GLY A 156 -9.47 -3.16 -1.70
N LYS A 157 -10.00 -2.04 -2.19
CA LYS A 157 -9.75 -1.57 -3.55
C LYS A 157 -8.45 -0.78 -3.62
N THR A 158 -7.67 -0.97 -4.68
CA THR A 158 -6.49 -0.14 -4.95
C THR A 158 -6.92 1.24 -5.46
N PRO A 159 -6.54 2.36 -4.81
CA PRO A 159 -6.83 3.68 -5.33
C PRO A 159 -6.17 3.94 -6.69
N GLN A 160 -6.85 4.67 -7.58
CA GLN A 160 -6.34 5.02 -8.92
C GLN A 160 -4.98 5.74 -8.91
N LYS A 161 -4.67 6.43 -7.80
CA LYS A 161 -3.41 7.16 -7.61
C LYS A 161 -2.33 6.35 -6.89
N ALA A 162 -2.51 5.04 -6.68
CA ALA A 162 -1.45 4.17 -6.19
C ALA A 162 -0.48 3.80 -7.33
N SER A 163 0.80 3.64 -7.01
CA SER A 163 1.83 3.15 -7.94
C SER A 163 1.56 1.72 -8.43
N SER A 164 0.87 0.93 -7.61
CA SER A 164 0.43 -0.43 -7.92
C SER A 164 -0.95 -0.50 -8.58
N TYR A 165 -1.58 0.62 -8.96
CA TYR A 165 -2.87 0.56 -9.63
C TYR A 165 -2.74 -0.10 -11.02
N ALA A 166 -3.52 -1.14 -11.25
CA ALA A 166 -3.48 -1.95 -12.48
C ALA A 166 -4.80 -1.88 -13.29
N GLY A 167 -5.68 -0.92 -12.99
CA GLY A 167 -7.03 -0.83 -13.55
C GLY A 167 -8.11 -1.36 -12.61
N ASP A 168 -9.37 -1.08 -12.94
CA ASP A 168 -10.53 -1.48 -12.13
C ASP A 168 -10.86 -2.98 -12.24
N ASP A 169 -10.42 -3.63 -13.31
CA ASP A 169 -10.62 -5.06 -13.60
C ASP A 169 -9.43 -5.93 -13.13
N ALA A 170 -8.45 -5.36 -12.43
CA ALA A 170 -7.31 -6.12 -11.92
C ALA A 170 -7.74 -6.98 -10.73
N GLU A 171 -8.02 -8.27 -10.97
CA GLU A 171 -8.26 -9.25 -9.89
C GLU A 171 -6.95 -9.48 -9.09
N TYR A 172 -6.94 -9.01 -7.85
CA TYR A 172 -5.90 -9.31 -6.85
C TYR A 172 -6.32 -10.52 -6.01
N GLY A 173 -5.51 -11.57 -6.05
CA GLY A 173 -5.79 -12.84 -5.40
C GLY A 173 -5.70 -14.00 -6.38
N ALA A 174 -5.54 -15.22 -5.87
CA ALA A 174 -5.41 -16.37 -6.72
C ALA A 174 -6.72 -16.63 -7.48
N ALA A 175 -6.72 -16.46 -8.80
CA ALA A 175 -7.89 -16.77 -9.61
C ALA A 175 -8.29 -18.25 -9.48
N TYR A 176 -7.30 -19.11 -9.25
CA TYR A 176 -7.46 -20.56 -9.16
C TYR A 176 -6.57 -21.17 -8.09
N THR A 177 -7.10 -22.14 -7.35
CA THR A 177 -6.37 -22.90 -6.34
C THR A 177 -6.34 -24.38 -6.74
N CYS A 178 -5.17 -25.01 -6.65
CA CYS A 178 -5.02 -26.43 -6.87
C CYS A 178 -5.74 -27.19 -5.75
N SER A 179 -6.79 -27.93 -6.08
CA SER A 179 -7.58 -28.73 -5.12
C SER A 179 -6.82 -29.90 -4.50
N VAL A 180 -5.62 -30.23 -4.99
CA VAL A 180 -4.80 -31.33 -4.47
C VAL A 180 -3.86 -30.86 -3.36
N CYS A 181 -3.16 -29.73 -3.56
CA CYS A 181 -2.11 -29.28 -2.65
C CYS A 181 -2.30 -27.86 -2.13
N GLY A 182 -3.38 -27.17 -2.53
CA GLY A 182 -3.65 -25.79 -2.12
C GLY A 182 -2.79 -24.74 -2.81
N TYR A 183 -2.01 -25.09 -3.85
CA TYR A 183 -1.22 -24.10 -4.59
C TYR A 183 -2.12 -23.05 -5.23
N GLU A 184 -1.86 -21.79 -4.93
CA GLU A 184 -2.58 -20.63 -5.43
C GLU A 184 -1.92 -20.09 -6.71
N TYR A 185 -2.67 -20.07 -7.81
CA TYR A 185 -2.21 -19.50 -9.07
C TYR A 185 -2.20 -17.97 -8.99
N ALA A 186 -1.01 -17.38 -9.00
CA ALA A 186 -0.78 -15.94 -8.89
C ALA A 186 -0.99 -15.18 -10.22
N GLY A 187 -2.16 -15.34 -10.85
CA GLY A 187 -2.56 -14.62 -12.07
C GLY A 187 -4.07 -14.49 -12.20
N THR A 188 -4.55 -13.77 -13.23
CA THR A 188 -5.99 -13.53 -13.44
C THR A 188 -6.71 -14.78 -13.95
N LYS A 189 -8.05 -14.78 -13.92
CA LYS A 189 -8.86 -15.86 -14.49
C LYS A 189 -8.62 -16.03 -15.99
N GLU A 190 -8.46 -14.94 -16.72
CA GLU A 190 -8.16 -14.94 -18.17
C GLU A 190 -6.79 -15.55 -18.43
N ALA A 191 -5.79 -15.20 -17.61
CA ALA A 191 -4.45 -15.78 -17.72
C ALA A 191 -4.48 -17.30 -17.46
N PHE A 192 -5.21 -17.75 -16.44
CA PHE A 192 -5.31 -19.18 -16.13
C PHE A 192 -6.06 -19.95 -17.23
N THR A 193 -7.19 -19.43 -17.71
CA THR A 193 -7.95 -20.06 -18.80
C THR A 193 -7.12 -20.17 -20.08
N GLY A 194 -6.29 -19.16 -20.38
CA GLY A 194 -5.36 -19.17 -21.51
C GLY A 194 -4.16 -20.13 -21.41
N LEU A 195 -3.90 -20.76 -20.25
CA LEU A 195 -2.81 -21.73 -20.13
C LEU A 195 -3.02 -22.95 -21.04
N PRO A 196 -1.95 -23.57 -21.55
CA PRO A 196 -2.03 -24.86 -22.26
C PRO A 196 -2.74 -25.96 -21.45
N ASN A 197 -3.37 -26.92 -22.15
CA ASN A 197 -4.10 -28.02 -21.50
C ASN A 197 -3.20 -28.98 -20.72
N ASP A 198 -1.91 -29.04 -21.07
CA ASP A 198 -0.87 -29.83 -20.41
C ASP A 198 -0.21 -29.10 -19.24
N TYR A 199 -0.68 -27.90 -18.88
CA TYR A 199 -0.23 -27.23 -17.66
C TYR A 199 -0.47 -28.11 -16.42
N VAL A 200 0.53 -28.15 -15.54
CA VAL A 200 0.50 -28.90 -14.28
C VAL A 200 0.81 -27.98 -13.10
N CYS A 201 0.28 -28.34 -11.93
CA CYS A 201 0.58 -27.65 -10.69
C CYS A 201 2.09 -27.73 -10.39
N PRO A 202 2.77 -26.60 -10.11
CA PRO A 202 4.21 -26.59 -9.86
C PRO A 202 4.61 -27.28 -8.56
N ILE A 203 3.66 -27.51 -7.65
CA ILE A 203 3.91 -28.14 -6.34
C ILE A 203 3.67 -29.66 -6.38
N CYS A 204 2.49 -30.09 -6.89
CA CYS A 204 2.10 -31.51 -6.83
C CYS A 204 1.93 -32.18 -8.20
N GLN A 205 2.21 -31.46 -9.29
CA GLN A 205 2.03 -31.93 -10.68
C GLN A 205 0.61 -32.36 -11.05
N ALA A 206 -0.39 -32.03 -10.24
CA ALA A 206 -1.78 -32.24 -10.61
C ALA A 206 -2.12 -31.49 -11.91
N PRO A 207 -2.91 -32.08 -12.82
CA PRO A 207 -3.23 -31.46 -14.10
C PRO A 207 -4.06 -30.19 -13.91
N LYS A 208 -4.07 -29.30 -14.93
CA LYS A 208 -4.86 -28.06 -14.96
C LYS A 208 -6.31 -28.24 -14.53
N SER A 209 -6.93 -29.38 -14.84
CA SER A 209 -8.31 -29.73 -14.46
C SER A 209 -8.56 -29.84 -12.95
N LYS A 210 -7.51 -29.90 -12.12
CA LYS A 210 -7.59 -29.93 -10.65
C LYS A 210 -7.54 -28.54 -10.02
N PHE A 211 -7.38 -27.49 -10.81
CA PHE A 211 -7.52 -26.13 -10.31
C PHE A 211 -8.99 -25.73 -10.27
N VAL A 212 -9.44 -25.25 -9.12
CA VAL A 212 -10.79 -24.72 -8.93
C VAL A 212 -10.70 -23.20 -8.86
N SER A 213 -11.64 -22.49 -9.47
CA SER A 213 -11.73 -21.05 -9.32
C SER A 213 -11.88 -20.74 -7.84
N ALA A 214 -11.11 -19.80 -7.29
CA ALA A 214 -11.33 -19.35 -5.93
C ALA A 214 -12.76 -18.80 -5.84
N SER A 215 -13.67 -19.58 -5.28
CA SER A 215 -15.05 -19.18 -5.06
C SER A 215 -15.03 -17.92 -4.21
N THR A 216 -15.71 -16.87 -4.65
CA THR A 216 -16.07 -15.73 -3.80
C THR A 216 -16.92 -16.30 -2.65
N ALA A 217 -16.28 -16.66 -1.54
CA ALA A 217 -17.00 -16.95 -0.31
C ALA A 217 -17.70 -15.63 0.09
N ILE A 218 -19.02 -15.73 0.15
CA ILE A 218 -19.99 -14.67 0.47
C ILE A 218 -19.65 -14.02 1.80
#